data_AF-A0A537DB78-F1
#
_entry.id   AF-A0A537DB78-F1
#
_cell.length_a   1.000
_cell.length_b   1.000
_cell.length_c   1.000
_cell.angle_alpha   90.00
_cell.angle_beta   90.00
_cell.angle_gamma   90.00
#
_symmetry.space_group_name_H-M   'P 1'
#
loop_
_entity.id
_entity.type
_entity.pdbx_description
1 polymer ?
#
loop_
_entity_poly.entity_id
_entity_poly.type
_entity_poly.pdbx_seq_one_letter_code
_entity_poly.pdbx_strand_id
1 'polypeptide(L)'
;QTNRFCIGKNRKDEELVPKQGDCRMLESKRVGNKFTYKMDCSGKFSALVDGAITFGDNAYDGRMHMAMKNTNDTMDMTFTGKRIGDCTAATK
;
A
#
# COMPACT_ATOMS: atom_id res chain seq x y z
N GLN A 1 13.84 1.27 -6.60
CA GLN A 1 14.24 1.48 -5.20
C GLN A 1 13.71 0.33 -4.37
N THR A 2 14.50 -0.23 -3.44
CA THR A 2 14.09 -1.38 -2.63
C THR A 2 14.01 -0.94 -1.17
N ASN A 3 12.80 -0.90 -0.61
CA ASN A 3 12.59 -0.58 0.80
C ASN A 3 12.32 -1.86 1.60
N ARG A 4 12.97 -1.99 2.75
CA ARG A 4 12.80 -3.12 3.67
C ARG A 4 12.00 -2.67 4.88
N PHE A 5 10.96 -3.41 5.23
CA PHE A 5 10.08 -3.11 6.36
C PHE A 5 9.99 -4.32 7.27
N CYS A 6 9.94 -4.07 8.58
CA CYS A 6 9.71 -5.09 9.62
C CYS A 6 8.29 -4.96 10.14
N ILE A 7 7.45 -5.92 9.77
CA ILE A 7 6.02 -5.90 10.04
C ILE A 7 5.70 -7.11 10.92
N GLY A 8 5.01 -6.87 12.03
CA GLY A 8 4.60 -7.93 12.94
C GLY A 8 3.67 -8.94 12.25
N LYS A 9 3.75 -10.22 12.66
CA LYS A 9 2.78 -11.23 12.23
C LYS A 9 1.38 -10.80 12.70
N ASN A 10 0.36 -10.99 11.86
CA ASN A 10 -1.06 -10.65 12.12
C ASN A 10 -1.38 -9.13 12.22
N ARG A 11 -0.60 -8.28 11.56
CA ARG A 11 -0.96 -6.86 11.40
C ARG A 11 -1.97 -6.68 10.26
N LYS A 12 -2.69 -5.56 10.26
CA LYS A 12 -3.74 -5.33 9.26
C LYS A 12 -3.12 -5.11 7.87
N ASP A 13 -3.80 -5.53 6.81
CA ASP A 13 -3.28 -5.43 5.44
C ASP A 13 -2.99 -3.98 5.02
N GLU A 14 -3.70 -3.01 5.61
CA GLU A 14 -3.44 -1.58 5.42
C GLU A 14 -2.03 -1.14 5.84
N GLU A 15 -1.35 -1.92 6.70
CA GLU A 15 0.03 -1.64 7.10
C GLU A 15 1.05 -2.08 6.05
N LEU A 16 0.64 -2.92 5.11
CA LEU A 16 1.43 -3.33 3.95
C LEU A 16 1.35 -2.29 2.82
N VAL A 17 0.36 -1.40 2.88
CA VAL A 17 0.22 -0.29 1.95
C VAL A 17 1.28 0.76 2.26
N PRO A 18 2.13 1.14 1.30
CA PRO A 18 3.08 2.22 1.48
C PRO A 18 2.34 3.53 1.77
N LYS A 19 2.43 4.02 3.01
CA LYS A 19 1.88 5.34 3.38
C LYS A 19 2.86 6.42 2.92
N GLN A 20 2.42 7.30 2.02
CA GLN A 20 3.19 8.48 1.61
C GLN A 20 2.44 9.75 2.01
N GLY A 21 3.01 10.57 2.88
CA GLY A 21 2.37 11.82 3.33
C GLY A 21 1.07 11.61 4.11
N ASP A 22 0.20 12.63 4.11
CA ASP A 22 -1.09 12.65 4.81
C ASP A 22 -2.20 12.00 3.97
N CYS A 23 -2.12 10.67 3.82
CA CYS A 23 -3.16 9.86 3.17
C CYS A 23 -4.06 9.17 4.19
N ARG A 24 -5.37 9.36 4.03
CA ARG A 24 -6.41 8.69 4.80
C ARG A 24 -6.98 7.51 4.00
N MET A 25 -7.07 6.35 4.64
CA MET A 25 -7.79 5.19 4.09
C MET A 25 -9.29 5.51 4.02
N LEU A 26 -9.87 5.49 2.82
CA LEU A 26 -11.31 5.65 2.62
C LEU A 26 -12.00 4.30 2.74
N GLU A 27 -11.49 3.32 1.98
CA GLU A 27 -12.05 1.98 1.90
C GLU A 27 -10.92 0.95 1.84
N SER A 28 -11.13 -0.19 2.45
CA SER A 28 -10.26 -1.35 2.32
C SER A 28 -11.10 -2.61 2.33
N LYS A 29 -10.76 -3.55 1.46
CA LYS A 29 -11.48 -4.82 1.33
C LYS A 29 -10.52 -5.92 0.92
N ARG A 30 -10.56 -7.03 1.65
CA ARG A 30 -9.91 -8.28 1.25
C ARG A 30 -10.94 -9.26 0.71
N VAL A 31 -10.65 -9.84 -0.45
CA VAL A 31 -11.42 -10.92 -1.07
C VAL A 31 -10.45 -12.03 -1.43
N GLY A 32 -10.47 -13.12 -0.66
CA GLY A 32 -9.50 -14.20 -0.78
C GLY A 32 -8.07 -13.69 -0.59
N ASN A 33 -7.22 -13.89 -1.60
CA ASN A 33 -5.84 -13.43 -1.59
C ASN A 33 -5.65 -12.01 -2.18
N LYS A 34 -6.71 -11.32 -2.60
CA LYS A 34 -6.63 -9.97 -3.16
C LYS A 34 -7.14 -8.94 -2.15
N PHE A 35 -6.37 -7.89 -1.90
CA PHE A 35 -6.72 -6.76 -1.07
C PHE A 35 -6.80 -5.49 -1.92
N THR A 36 -7.97 -4.87 -1.96
CA THR A 36 -8.21 -3.61 -2.66
C THR A 36 -8.42 -2.50 -1.64
N TYR A 37 -7.83 -1.34 -1.87
CA TYR A 37 -7.94 -0.20 -0.98
C TYR A 37 -8.04 1.10 -1.75
N LYS A 38 -8.69 2.09 -1.15
CA LYS A 38 -8.76 3.46 -1.63
C LYS A 38 -8.24 4.39 -0.56
N MET A 39 -7.38 5.32 -0.95
CA MET A 39 -6.88 6.37 -0.07
C MET A 39 -7.17 7.74 -0.67
N ASP A 40 -7.46 8.68 0.23
CA ASP A 40 -7.51 10.09 -0.07
C ASP A 40 -6.27 10.74 0.54
N CYS A 41 -5.35 11.16 -0.33
CA CYS A 41 -4.16 11.91 0.03
C CYS A 41 -4.48 13.40 -0.02
N SER A 42 -4.16 14.10 1.07
CA SER A 42 -4.38 15.53 1.22
C SER A 42 -3.05 16.29 1.37
N GLY A 43 -3.10 17.61 1.29
CA GLY A 43 -1.92 18.48 1.42
C GLY A 43 -1.33 18.91 0.06
N LYS A 44 0.00 19.08 0.00
CA LYS A 44 0.69 19.59 -1.21
C LYS A 44 0.56 18.67 -2.43
N PHE A 45 0.32 17.37 -2.22
CA PHE A 45 0.12 16.36 -3.26
C PHE A 45 -1.25 15.71 -3.11
N SER A 46 -2.30 16.53 -3.24
CA SER A 46 -3.69 16.08 -3.14
C SER A 46 -4.01 15.09 -4.26
N ALA A 47 -4.33 13.84 -3.91
CA ALA A 47 -4.54 12.76 -4.85
C ALA A 47 -5.51 11.70 -4.33
N LEU A 48 -6.26 11.07 -5.22
CA LEU A 48 -6.98 9.83 -4.96
C LEU A 48 -6.11 8.65 -5.35
N VAL A 49 -5.98 7.66 -4.47
CA VAL A 49 -5.17 6.48 -4.71
C VAL A 49 -6.05 5.24 -4.66
N ASP A 50 -6.15 4.53 -5.78
CA ASP A 50 -6.82 3.24 -5.88
C ASP A 50 -5.75 2.14 -5.97
N GLY A 51 -5.71 1.25 -5.00
CA GLY A 51 -4.70 0.21 -4.90
C GLY A 51 -5.27 -1.20 -4.86
N ALA A 52 -4.50 -2.15 -5.36
CA ALA A 52 -4.78 -3.58 -5.27
C ALA A 52 -3.49 -4.36 -5.01
N ILE A 53 -3.50 -5.22 -4.00
CA ILE A 53 -2.41 -6.11 -3.64
C ILE A 53 -2.90 -7.55 -3.75
N THR A 54 -2.20 -8.38 -4.50
CA THR A 54 -2.41 -9.82 -4.56
C THR A 54 -1.35 -10.50 -3.72
N PHE A 55 -1.78 -11.27 -2.73
CA PHE A 55 -0.91 -12.04 -1.84
C PHE A 55 -0.67 -13.44 -2.39
N GLY A 56 0.59 -13.85 -2.45
CA GLY A 56 1.03 -15.23 -2.61
C GLY A 56 1.71 -15.73 -1.32
N ASP A 57 2.37 -16.90 -1.40
CA ASP A 57 2.90 -17.59 -0.22
C ASP A 57 3.94 -16.77 0.56
N ASN A 58 4.91 -16.17 -0.15
CA ASN A 58 5.99 -15.37 0.44
C ASN A 58 6.23 -14.07 -0.33
N ALA A 59 5.33 -13.71 -1.23
CA ALA A 59 5.43 -12.51 -2.05
C ALA A 59 4.06 -11.87 -2.23
N TYR A 60 4.05 -10.61 -2.62
CA TYR A 60 2.85 -9.91 -3.01
C TYR A 60 3.11 -9.00 -4.20
N ASP A 61 2.10 -8.86 -5.04
CA ASP A 61 2.09 -8.00 -6.21
C ASP A 61 1.06 -6.89 -6.00
N GLY A 62 1.56 -5.67 -5.88
CA GLY A 62 0.79 -4.46 -5.69
C GLY A 62 0.70 -3.63 -6.96
N ARG A 63 -0.48 -3.06 -7.19
CA ARG A 63 -0.74 -2.01 -8.19
C ARG A 63 -1.39 -0.84 -7.49
N MET A 64 -1.01 0.37 -7.86
CA MET A 64 -1.57 1.62 -7.36
C MET A 64 -1.82 2.52 -8.55
N HIS A 65 -3.01 3.08 -8.60
CA HIS A 65 -3.38 4.14 -9.51
C HIS A 65 -3.56 5.41 -8.68
N MET A 66 -2.74 6.42 -8.95
CA MET A 66 -2.84 7.72 -8.29
C MET A 66 -3.41 8.73 -9.28
N ALA A 67 -4.55 9.31 -8.96
CA ALA A 67 -5.15 10.41 -9.71
C ALA A 67 -4.95 11.70 -8.92
N MET A 68 -4.17 12.64 -9.46
CA MET A 68 -3.97 13.93 -8.83
C MET A 68 -5.30 14.70 -8.83
N LYS A 69 -5.62 15.37 -7.73
CA LYS A 69 -6.85 16.20 -7.64
C LYS A 69 -6.65 17.60 -8.21
N ASN A 70 -5.41 18.08 -8.22
CA ASN A 70 -5.06 19.44 -8.62
C ASN A 70 -4.64 19.54 -10.10
N THR A 71 -4.37 18.41 -10.73
CA THR A 71 -4.00 18.29 -12.15
C THR A 71 -4.73 17.09 -12.74
N ASN A 72 -4.92 17.03 -14.06
CA ASN A 72 -5.49 15.83 -14.72
C ASN A 72 -4.46 14.70 -14.89
N ASP A 73 -3.41 14.70 -14.07
CA ASP A 73 -2.36 13.71 -14.17
C ASP A 73 -2.75 12.44 -13.40
N THR A 74 -2.54 11.31 -14.06
CA THR A 74 -2.65 9.99 -13.44
C THR A 74 -1.30 9.29 -13.47
N MET A 75 -1.02 8.53 -12.42
CA MET A 75 0.20 7.74 -12.29
C MET A 75 -0.16 6.32 -11.91
N ASP A 76 0.20 5.38 -12.79
CA ASP A 76 0.13 3.96 -12.51
C ASP A 76 1.47 3.47 -11.98
N MET A 77 1.45 2.84 -10.81
CA MET A 77 2.61 2.25 -10.17
C MET A 77 2.35 0.79 -9.87
N THR A 78 3.36 -0.04 -10.15
CA THR A 78 3.37 -1.44 -9.72
C THR A 78 4.52 -1.63 -8.74
N PHE A 79 4.28 -2.38 -7.67
CA PHE A 79 5.28 -2.72 -6.68
C PHE A 79 5.19 -4.19 -6.34
N THR A 80 6.32 -4.82 -6.08
CA THR A 80 6.36 -6.21 -5.62
C THR A 80 7.10 -6.26 -4.29
N GLY A 81 6.63 -7.12 -3.41
CA GLY A 81 7.28 -7.39 -2.14
C GLY A 81 7.50 -8.87 -1.96
N LYS A 82 8.60 -9.22 -1.29
CA LYS A 82 8.91 -10.61 -0.93
C LYS A 82 9.38 -10.65 0.51
N ARG A 83 8.98 -11.69 1.24
CA ARG A 83 9.53 -12.01 2.56
C ARG A 83 10.97 -12.50 2.37
N ILE A 84 11.92 -11.72 2.90
CA ILE A 84 13.36 -12.00 2.79
C ILE A 84 13.98 -12.56 4.09
N GLY A 85 13.20 -12.67 5.17
CA GLY A 85 13.65 -13.21 6.45
C GLY A 85 12.75 -12.82 7.61
N ASP A 86 13.16 -13.20 8.82
CA ASP A 86 12.58 -12.73 10.07
C ASP A 86 13.30 -11.48 10.56
N CYS A 87 12.54 -10.55 11.13
CA CYS A 87 13.10 -9.42 11.85
C CYS A 87 12.22 -9.02 13.03
N THR A 88 12.86 -8.46 14.05
CA THR A 88 12.17 -7.98 15.25
C THR A 88 11.50 -6.66 14.91
N ALA A 89 10.18 -6.67 14.71
CA ALA A 89 9.41 -5.44 14.59
C ALA A 89 9.51 -4.67 15.91
N ALA A 90 9.95 -3.41 15.85
CA ALA A 90 9.99 -2.57 17.04
C ALA A 90 8.56 -2.37 17.55
N THR A 91 8.22 -2.99 18.68
CA THR A 91 7.04 -2.66 19.47
C THR A 91 7.22 -1.25 20.00
N LYS A 92 6.51 -0.29 19.41
CA LYS A 92 6.26 1.01 20.05
C LYS A 92 4.90 0.95 20.72
#